data_AF-A0A351UNS7-F1
#
_entry.id   AF-A0A351UNS7-F1
#
_cell.length_a   1.000
_cell.length_b   1.000
_cell.length_c   1.000
_cell.angle_alpha   90.00
_cell.angle_beta   90.00
_cell.angle_gamma   90.00
#
_symmetry.space_group_name_H-M   'P 1'
#
loop_
_entity.id
_entity.type
_entity.pdbx_description
1 polymer ?
#
loop_
_entity_poly.entity_id
_entity_poly.type
_entity_poly.pdbx_seq_one_letter_code
_entity_poly.pdbx_strand_id
1 'polypeptide(L)'
;MTSLWDKLHAGPGRAADDVQEIKASGLPLLLYGDGWYAPYLREYLARRGLSVAAVFTDAGFTTSGEAVNFEEVNRRFARFNIVIAFANARLAREKLARLDRGRVAGIYFFDVMGELLNNTFDRAYLETNKARFSAAYGMLTDDLSRETFAAFLNSKLGGAADTLAELSRKEQYFP
;
A
#
# COMPACT_ATOMS: atom_id res chain seq x y z
N MET A 1 -23.12 15.51 -14.89
CA MET A 1 -21.97 15.25 -14.00
C MET A 1 -21.95 13.77 -13.66
N THR A 2 -20.82 13.10 -13.81
CA THR A 2 -20.65 11.69 -13.41
C THR A 2 -20.81 11.57 -11.90
N SER A 3 -21.53 10.55 -11.40
CA SER A 3 -21.73 10.38 -9.97
C SER A 3 -20.44 9.90 -9.29
N LEU A 4 -20.32 10.10 -7.97
CA LEU A 4 -19.19 9.55 -7.20
C LEU A 4 -19.05 8.04 -7.43
N TRP A 5 -20.18 7.31 -7.41
CA TRP A 5 -20.20 5.85 -7.51
C TRP A 5 -19.69 5.32 -8.84
N ASP A 6 -19.88 6.06 -9.92
CA ASP A 6 -19.34 5.69 -11.24
C ASP A 6 -17.82 5.82 -11.29
N LYS A 7 -17.23 6.64 -10.40
CA LYS A 7 -15.77 6.86 -10.27
C LYS A 7 -15.12 5.94 -9.22
N LEU A 8 -15.93 5.26 -8.41
CA LEU A 8 -15.44 4.36 -7.39
C LEU A 8 -15.20 2.99 -8.00
N HIS A 9 -13.97 2.78 -8.43
CA HIS A 9 -13.50 1.48 -8.85
C HIS A 9 -12.97 0.78 -7.61
N ALA A 10 -13.88 0.07 -6.93
CA ALA A 10 -13.43 -0.98 -6.05
C ALA A 10 -12.66 -1.99 -6.92
N GLY A 11 -11.35 -2.12 -6.69
CA GLY A 11 -10.73 -3.39 -6.96
C GLY A 11 -11.40 -4.44 -6.06
N PRO A 12 -11.59 -5.70 -6.50
CA PRO A 12 -11.81 -6.78 -5.54
C PRO A 12 -10.69 -6.72 -4.51
N GLY A 13 -10.98 -7.09 -3.26
CA GLY A 13 -10.14 -6.85 -2.10
C GLY A 13 -8.68 -7.24 -2.32
N ARG A 14 -7.89 -6.33 -2.90
CA ARG A 14 -6.55 -6.62 -3.39
C ARG A 14 -5.66 -7.06 -2.24
N ALA A 15 -5.90 -6.52 -1.04
CA ALA A 15 -5.21 -6.98 0.15
C ALA A 15 -5.51 -8.44 0.51
N ALA A 16 -6.75 -8.90 0.35
CA ALA A 16 -7.12 -10.30 0.58
C ALA A 16 -6.57 -11.20 -0.54
N ASP A 17 -6.71 -10.79 -1.79
CA ASP A 17 -6.24 -11.53 -2.96
C ASP A 17 -4.71 -11.62 -2.99
N ASP A 18 -4.00 -10.50 -2.77
CA ASP A 18 -2.53 -10.43 -2.64
C ASP A 18 -2.06 -11.37 -1.51
N VAL A 19 -2.79 -11.44 -0.39
CA VAL A 19 -2.46 -12.39 0.70
C VAL A 19 -2.62 -13.85 0.24
N GLN A 20 -3.67 -14.17 -0.52
CA GLN A 20 -3.84 -15.52 -1.06
C GLN A 20 -2.75 -15.85 -2.09
N GLU A 21 -2.39 -14.90 -2.96
CA GLU A 21 -1.31 -15.06 -3.93
C GLU A 21 0.04 -15.31 -3.26
N ILE A 22 0.38 -14.53 -2.24
CA ILE A 22 1.61 -14.71 -1.46
C ILE A 22 1.61 -16.09 -0.78
N LYS A 23 0.49 -16.52 -0.19
CA LYS A 23 0.38 -17.85 0.43
C LYS A 23 0.54 -18.97 -0.60
N ALA A 24 -0.15 -18.87 -1.73
CA ALA A 24 -0.14 -19.87 -2.78
C ALA A 24 1.25 -20.01 -3.42
N SER A 25 2.04 -18.93 -3.47
CA SER A 25 3.38 -18.96 -4.07
C SER A 25 4.38 -19.78 -3.24
N GLY A 26 4.19 -19.90 -1.92
CA GLY A 26 5.12 -20.59 -1.01
C GLY A 26 6.55 -19.98 -1.01
N LEU A 27 6.70 -18.76 -1.50
CA LEU A 27 8.00 -18.10 -1.65
C LEU A 27 8.33 -17.29 -0.38
N PRO A 28 9.63 -17.11 -0.07
CA PRO A 28 10.05 -16.19 0.99
C PRO A 28 9.46 -14.80 0.79
N LEU A 29 8.91 -14.23 1.86
CA LEU A 29 8.37 -12.88 1.89
C LEU A 29 9.37 -11.94 2.55
N LEU A 30 9.81 -10.93 1.82
CA LEU A 30 10.79 -9.96 2.29
C LEU A 30 10.13 -8.62 2.53
N LEU A 31 10.56 -7.95 3.59
CA LEU A 31 10.10 -6.62 3.92
C LEU A 31 11.07 -5.59 3.37
N TYR A 32 10.59 -4.70 2.51
CA TYR A 32 11.37 -3.55 2.07
C TYR A 32 11.06 -2.37 2.99
N GLY A 33 11.99 -2.02 3.87
CA GLY A 33 11.79 -0.96 4.86
C GLY A 33 11.82 -1.49 6.30
N ASP A 34 12.57 -0.79 7.15
CA ASP A 34 12.79 -1.09 8.56
C ASP A 34 12.37 0.09 9.46
N GLY A 35 11.55 1.00 8.92
CA GLY A 35 11.09 2.18 9.63
C GLY A 35 9.86 1.90 10.51
N TRP A 36 9.28 2.97 11.04
CA TRP A 36 8.11 2.91 11.93
C TRP A 36 6.90 2.11 11.39
N TYR A 37 6.74 2.02 10.07
CA TYR A 37 5.65 1.25 9.45
C TYR A 37 5.86 -0.28 9.53
N ALA A 38 7.12 -0.73 9.60
CA ALA A 38 7.49 -2.15 9.51
C ALA A 38 6.89 -3.02 10.63
N PRO A 39 6.89 -2.62 11.92
CA PRO A 39 6.28 -3.42 13.00
C PRO A 39 4.80 -3.69 12.78
N TYR A 40 4.05 -2.68 12.32
CA TYR A 40 2.62 -2.84 12.06
C TYR A 40 2.35 -3.77 10.88
N LEU A 41 3.12 -3.62 9.80
CA LEU A 41 2.98 -4.50 8.65
C LEU A 41 3.34 -5.96 9.01
N ARG A 42 4.35 -6.17 9.85
CA ARG A 42 4.68 -7.50 10.38
C ARG A 42 3.53 -8.11 11.17
N GLU A 43 2.91 -7.35 12.08
CA GLU A 43 1.74 -7.78 12.84
C GLU A 43 0.56 -8.13 11.91
N TYR A 44 0.28 -7.28 10.92
CA TYR A 44 -0.77 -7.52 9.93
C TYR A 44 -0.56 -8.83 9.15
N LEU A 45 0.68 -9.09 8.72
CA LEU A 45 1.07 -10.32 8.01
C LEU A 45 0.98 -11.54 8.94
N ALA A 46 1.46 -11.43 10.18
CA ALA A 46 1.46 -12.50 11.16
C ALA A 46 0.05 -12.97 11.51
N ARG A 47 -0.91 -12.04 11.70
CA ARG A 47 -2.34 -12.36 11.90
C ARG A 47 -2.95 -13.16 10.75
N ARG A 48 -2.33 -13.12 9.58
CA ARG A 48 -2.74 -13.86 8.38
C ARG A 48 -1.90 -15.11 8.13
N GLY A 49 -1.00 -15.49 9.04
CA GLY A 49 -0.14 -16.66 8.89
C GLY A 49 0.98 -16.47 7.87
N LEU A 50 1.37 -15.23 7.58
CA LEU A 50 2.53 -14.91 6.75
C LEU A 50 3.70 -14.49 7.64
N SER A 51 4.89 -15.05 7.39
CA SER A 51 6.12 -14.70 8.09
C SER A 51 7.09 -13.96 7.16
N VAL A 52 7.80 -12.99 7.73
CA VAL A 52 8.85 -12.23 7.02
C VAL A 52 10.17 -12.97 7.16
N ALA A 53 10.78 -13.33 6.04
CA ALA A 53 12.03 -14.09 5.98
C ALA A 53 13.29 -13.22 6.19
N ALA A 54 13.25 -11.97 5.71
CA ALA A 54 14.28 -10.96 5.99
C ALA A 54 13.75 -9.56 5.70
N VAL A 55 14.48 -8.55 6.19
CA VAL A 55 14.25 -7.14 5.90
C VAL A 55 15.41 -6.61 5.11
N PHE A 56 15.12 -5.75 4.14
CA PHE A 56 16.15 -4.99 3.46
C PHE A 56 15.77 -3.53 3.32
N THR A 57 16.79 -2.69 3.24
CA THR A 57 16.64 -1.24 3.09
C THR A 57 17.70 -0.68 2.16
N ASP A 58 17.51 0.59 1.77
CA ASP A 58 18.55 1.32 1.06
C ASP A 58 19.71 1.68 2.02
N ALA A 59 20.89 1.92 1.45
CA ALA A 59 22.05 2.33 2.23
C ALA A 59 21.74 3.56 3.12
N GLY A 60 22.07 3.46 4.41
CA GLY A 60 21.84 4.53 5.39
C GLY A 60 20.45 4.56 6.03
N PHE A 61 19.54 3.63 5.68
CA PHE A 61 18.18 3.59 6.21
C PHE A 61 17.93 2.31 7.04
N THR A 62 18.63 2.13 8.16
CA THR A 62 18.41 1.01 9.10
C THR A 62 18.06 1.54 10.48
N THR A 63 17.13 0.90 11.18
CA THR A 63 16.68 1.30 12.53
C THR A 63 16.86 0.17 13.55
N SER A 64 16.60 -1.08 13.16
CA SER A 64 16.65 -2.25 14.05
C SER A 64 17.98 -3.04 13.97
N GLY A 65 18.81 -2.76 12.96
CA GLY A 65 20.05 -3.50 12.69
C GLY A 65 19.83 -4.88 12.03
N GLU A 66 18.58 -5.31 11.84
CA GLU A 66 18.24 -6.57 11.16
C GLU A 66 18.29 -6.45 9.62
N ALA A 67 18.14 -5.23 9.11
CA ALA A 67 18.04 -4.95 7.70
C ALA A 67 19.37 -5.16 6.98
N VAL A 68 19.30 -5.86 5.85
CA VAL A 68 20.43 -6.03 4.92
C VAL A 68 20.26 -5.17 3.68
N ASN A 69 21.27 -5.11 2.82
CA ASN A 69 21.13 -4.49 1.50
C ASN A 69 20.48 -5.48 0.50
N PHE A 70 20.09 -4.97 -0.66
CA PHE A 70 19.41 -5.80 -1.68
C PHE A 70 20.34 -6.83 -2.36
N GLU A 71 21.64 -6.55 -2.44
CA GLU A 71 22.62 -7.51 -2.97
C GLU A 71 22.68 -8.77 -2.08
N GLU A 72 22.65 -8.58 -0.76
CA GLU A 72 22.59 -9.66 0.21
C GLU A 72 21.33 -10.51 0.06
N VAL A 73 20.19 -9.86 -0.19
CA VAL A 73 18.93 -10.55 -0.49
C VAL A 73 19.09 -11.43 -1.74
N ASN A 74 19.63 -10.88 -2.83
CA ASN A 74 19.82 -11.62 -4.09
C ASN A 74 20.78 -12.81 -3.93
N ARG A 75 21.73 -12.72 -2.99
CA ARG A 75 22.63 -13.83 -2.63
C ARG A 75 21.93 -14.91 -1.81
N ARG A 76 21.06 -14.53 -0.86
CA ARG A 76 20.39 -15.45 0.07
C ARG A 76 19.19 -16.17 -0.56
N PHE A 77 18.47 -15.51 -1.46
CA PHE A 77 17.19 -16.01 -1.96
C PHE A 77 17.22 -16.20 -3.48
N ALA A 78 16.82 -17.40 -3.93
CA ALA A 78 16.73 -17.72 -5.36
C ALA A 78 15.54 -17.03 -6.04
N ARG A 79 14.42 -16.95 -5.33
CA ARG A 79 13.18 -16.28 -5.77
C ARG A 79 12.37 -15.87 -4.55
N PHE A 80 11.72 -14.71 -4.58
CA PHE A 80 11.07 -14.14 -3.40
C PHE A 80 10.00 -13.10 -3.76
N ASN A 81 9.10 -12.85 -2.80
CA ASN A 81 8.14 -11.75 -2.84
C ASN A 81 8.65 -10.57 -2.00
N ILE A 82 8.26 -9.35 -2.36
CA ILE A 82 8.56 -8.13 -1.60
C ILE A 82 7.25 -7.52 -1.10
N VAL A 83 7.19 -7.15 0.17
CA VAL A 83 6.17 -6.24 0.69
C VAL A 83 6.81 -4.91 1.05
N ILE A 84 6.24 -3.83 0.53
CA ILE A 84 6.69 -2.46 0.80
C ILE A 84 6.25 -2.06 2.22
N ALA A 85 7.23 -1.76 3.06
CA ALA A 85 7.06 -1.24 4.42
C ALA A 85 7.40 0.26 4.51
N PHE A 86 7.00 1.03 3.49
CA PHE A 86 7.16 2.48 3.42
C PHE A 86 5.79 3.14 3.41
N ALA A 87 5.64 4.27 4.11
CA ALA A 87 4.43 5.08 4.00
C ALA A 87 4.24 5.64 2.57
N ASN A 88 5.35 5.97 1.89
CA ASN A 88 5.33 6.40 0.49
C ASN A 88 5.60 5.20 -0.44
N ALA A 89 4.54 4.47 -0.78
CA ALA A 89 4.64 3.30 -1.64
C ALA A 89 5.13 3.61 -3.06
N ARG A 90 4.80 4.79 -3.61
CA ARG A 90 5.25 5.22 -4.95
C ARG A 90 6.77 5.36 -5.00
N LEU A 91 7.34 6.10 -4.05
CA LEU A 91 8.80 6.24 -3.94
C LEU A 91 9.50 4.88 -3.76
N ALA A 92 8.91 3.98 -2.96
CA ALA A 92 9.45 2.64 -2.79
C ALA A 92 9.43 1.85 -4.11
N ARG A 93 8.35 1.93 -4.90
CA ARG A 93 8.28 1.30 -6.24
C ARG A 93 9.31 1.89 -7.20
N GLU A 94 9.49 3.22 -7.22
CA GLU A 94 10.50 3.89 -8.04
C GLU A 94 11.92 3.41 -7.70
N LYS A 95 12.22 3.26 -6.41
CA LYS A 95 13.52 2.74 -5.96
C LYS A 95 13.70 1.28 -6.34
N LEU A 96 12.70 0.44 -6.09
CA LEU A 96 12.72 -0.98 -6.50
C LEU A 96 12.89 -1.15 -8.00
N ALA A 97 12.30 -0.27 -8.82
CA ALA A 97 12.43 -0.32 -10.28
C ALA A 97 13.87 -0.14 -10.77
N ARG A 98 14.77 0.43 -9.96
CA ARG A 98 16.19 0.62 -10.27
C ARG A 98 17.07 -0.56 -9.85
N LEU A 99 16.53 -1.56 -9.16
CA LEU A 99 17.26 -2.73 -8.71
C LEU A 99 17.20 -3.87 -9.74
N ASP A 100 18.17 -4.80 -9.67
CA ASP A 100 18.10 -6.06 -10.42
C ASP A 100 17.04 -6.99 -9.81
N ARG A 101 15.83 -6.88 -10.35
CA ARG A 101 14.64 -7.60 -9.86
C ARG A 101 14.43 -8.97 -10.51
N GLY A 102 15.43 -9.56 -11.19
CA GLY A 102 15.28 -10.85 -11.88
C GLY A 102 14.78 -12.01 -11.00
N ARG A 103 14.94 -11.89 -9.67
CA ARG A 103 14.51 -12.88 -8.66
C ARG A 103 13.20 -12.53 -7.95
N VAL A 104 12.64 -11.35 -8.20
CA VAL A 104 11.42 -10.87 -7.56
C VAL A 104 10.20 -11.44 -8.27
N ALA A 105 9.40 -12.22 -7.55
CA ALA A 105 8.16 -12.81 -8.07
C ALA A 105 6.97 -11.84 -8.01
N GLY A 106 6.87 -11.03 -6.96
CA GLY A 106 5.79 -10.06 -6.78
C GLY A 106 6.18 -8.93 -5.82
N ILE A 107 5.54 -7.76 -5.99
CA ILE A 107 5.73 -6.56 -5.16
C ILE A 107 4.38 -6.06 -4.66
N TYR A 108 4.18 -6.16 -3.36
CA TYR A 108 2.92 -5.92 -2.68
C TYR A 108 3.00 -4.70 -1.75
N PHE A 109 1.84 -4.11 -1.50
CA PHE A 109 1.67 -3.03 -0.53
C PHE A 109 0.32 -3.21 0.17
N PHE A 110 0.31 -3.03 1.48
CA PHE A 110 -0.91 -3.10 2.29
C PHE A 110 -1.03 -1.81 3.08
N ASP A 111 -2.20 -1.17 3.07
CA ASP A 111 -2.55 -0.10 4.00
C ASP A 111 -3.05 -0.74 5.31
N VAL A 112 -2.15 -0.90 6.28
CA VAL A 112 -2.42 -1.71 7.49
C VAL A 112 -2.87 -0.88 8.69
N MET A 113 -2.76 0.46 8.63
CA MET A 113 -3.03 1.32 9.79
C MET A 113 -4.50 1.32 10.19
N GLY A 114 -5.41 1.35 9.21
CA GLY A 114 -6.85 1.32 9.49
C GLY A 114 -7.25 0.04 10.21
N GLU A 115 -6.88 -1.11 9.66
CA GLU A 115 -7.31 -2.41 10.18
C GLU A 115 -6.75 -2.71 11.58
N LEU A 116 -5.47 -2.40 11.85
CA LEU A 116 -4.88 -2.67 13.16
C LEU A 116 -5.49 -1.83 14.29
N LEU A 117 -6.15 -0.72 13.95
CA LEU A 117 -6.87 0.15 14.88
C LEU A 117 -8.39 -0.13 14.89
N ASN A 118 -8.83 -1.28 14.34
CA ASN A 118 -10.24 -1.62 14.15
C ASN A 118 -11.03 -0.55 13.37
N ASN A 119 -10.34 0.16 12.49
CA ASN A 119 -10.87 1.24 11.66
C ASN A 119 -10.76 0.84 10.17
N THR A 120 -11.39 -0.28 9.84
CA THR A 120 -11.38 -0.83 8.48
C THR A 120 -12.23 0.03 7.56
N PHE A 121 -11.59 0.66 6.57
CA PHE A 121 -12.28 1.37 5.50
C PHE A 121 -12.44 0.42 4.30
N ASP A 122 -13.50 -0.38 4.31
CA ASP A 122 -13.79 -1.32 3.23
C ASP A 122 -15.01 -0.87 2.39
N ARG A 123 -15.35 -1.71 1.39
CA ARG A 123 -16.51 -1.47 0.54
C ARG A 123 -17.81 -1.47 1.35
N ALA A 124 -17.95 -2.31 2.36
CA ALA A 124 -19.16 -2.41 3.17
C ALA A 124 -19.38 -1.12 3.99
N TYR A 125 -18.32 -0.56 4.58
CA TYR A 125 -18.35 0.72 5.26
C TYR A 125 -18.76 1.85 4.32
N LEU A 126 -18.20 1.87 3.10
CA LEU A 126 -18.51 2.88 2.09
C LEU A 126 -19.98 2.82 1.64
N GLU A 127 -20.49 1.62 1.36
CA GLU A 127 -21.90 1.41 0.99
C GLU A 127 -22.86 1.78 2.13
N THR A 128 -22.53 1.39 3.38
CA THR A 128 -23.32 1.75 4.57
C THR A 128 -23.44 3.26 4.74
N ASN A 129 -22.40 4.00 4.35
CA ASN A 129 -22.34 5.46 4.48
C ASN A 129 -22.61 6.19 3.14
N LYS A 130 -23.23 5.51 2.17
CA LYS A 130 -23.34 5.99 0.78
C LYS A 130 -23.92 7.39 0.64
N ALA A 131 -25.00 7.68 1.37
CA ALA A 131 -25.64 8.99 1.33
C ALA A 131 -24.69 10.11 1.81
N ARG A 132 -23.90 9.84 2.87
CA ARG A 132 -22.98 10.82 3.45
C ARG A 132 -21.82 11.14 2.51
N PHE A 133 -21.21 10.11 1.91
CA PHE A 133 -20.14 10.31 0.92
C PHE A 133 -20.63 11.00 -0.35
N SER A 134 -21.83 10.66 -0.82
CA SER A 134 -22.44 11.32 -1.99
C SER A 134 -22.74 12.81 -1.70
N ALA A 135 -23.25 13.12 -0.51
CA ALA A 135 -23.50 14.50 -0.09
C ALA A 135 -22.20 15.31 0.01
N ALA A 136 -21.17 14.77 0.66
CA ALA A 136 -19.86 15.42 0.75
C ALA A 136 -19.26 15.69 -0.63
N TYR A 137 -19.30 14.71 -1.53
CA TYR A 137 -18.86 14.88 -2.93
C TYR A 137 -19.65 15.97 -3.66
N GLY A 138 -20.96 16.04 -3.42
CA GLY A 138 -21.85 17.06 -3.98
C GLY A 138 -21.49 18.49 -3.56
N MET A 139 -20.96 18.67 -2.34
CA MET A 139 -20.57 19.96 -1.78
C MET A 139 -19.23 20.50 -2.34
N LEU A 140 -18.41 19.66 -2.97
CA LEU A 140 -17.12 20.10 -3.54
C LEU A 140 -17.35 20.95 -4.79
N THR A 141 -16.84 22.18 -4.82
CA THR A 141 -17.16 23.16 -5.87
C THR A 141 -16.34 23.01 -7.13
N ASP A 142 -15.11 22.49 -7.03
CA ASP A 142 -14.19 22.34 -8.15
C ASP A 142 -13.91 20.87 -8.50
N ASP A 143 -13.53 20.64 -9.75
CA ASP A 143 -13.28 19.30 -10.29
C ASP A 143 -12.07 18.63 -9.63
N LEU A 144 -11.01 19.39 -9.32
CA LEU A 144 -9.81 18.85 -8.69
C LEU A 144 -10.10 18.31 -7.28
N SER A 145 -10.92 19.02 -6.49
CA SER A 145 -11.37 18.53 -5.19
C SER A 145 -12.20 17.25 -5.33
N ARG A 146 -13.12 17.20 -6.30
CA ARG A 146 -13.92 16.00 -6.59
C ARG A 146 -13.04 14.82 -7.00
N GLU A 147 -12.07 15.03 -7.87
CA GLU A 147 -11.11 14.01 -8.30
C GLU A 147 -10.26 13.51 -7.13
N THR A 148 -9.74 14.43 -6.31
CA THR A 148 -8.94 14.11 -5.12
C THR A 148 -9.75 13.26 -4.14
N PHE A 149 -11.02 13.63 -3.90
CA PHE A 149 -11.90 12.87 -3.02
C PHE A 149 -12.15 11.45 -3.53
N ALA A 150 -12.46 11.28 -4.82
CA ALA A 150 -12.65 9.96 -5.43
C ALA A 150 -11.35 9.12 -5.38
N ALA A 151 -10.20 9.73 -5.68
CA ALA A 151 -8.89 9.07 -5.62
C ALA A 151 -8.55 8.61 -4.19
N PHE A 152 -8.84 9.44 -3.18
CA PHE A 152 -8.65 9.08 -1.78
C PHE A 152 -9.50 7.85 -1.40
N LEU A 153 -10.79 7.85 -1.75
CA LEU A 153 -11.67 6.72 -1.45
C LEU A 153 -11.21 5.44 -2.17
N ASN A 154 -10.84 5.53 -3.45
CA ASN A 154 -10.29 4.39 -4.18
C ASN A 154 -9.02 3.84 -3.50
N SER A 155 -8.11 4.72 -3.06
CA SER A 155 -6.88 4.30 -2.36
C SER A 155 -7.17 3.49 -1.09
N LYS A 156 -8.27 3.78 -0.39
CA LYS A 156 -8.70 3.04 0.80
C LYS A 156 -9.34 1.71 0.48
N LEU A 157 -9.97 1.57 -0.69
CA LEU A 157 -10.52 0.32 -1.18
C LEU A 157 -9.47 -0.62 -1.80
N GLY A 158 -8.18 -0.36 -1.59
CA GLY A 158 -7.09 -1.21 -2.08
C GLY A 158 -6.71 -0.98 -3.55
N GLY A 159 -7.18 0.09 -4.19
CA GLY A 159 -6.87 0.43 -5.58
C GLY A 159 -6.35 1.87 -5.75
N ALA A 160 -5.36 2.07 -6.63
CA ALA A 160 -5.01 3.40 -7.14
C ALA A 160 -4.43 4.44 -6.14
N ALA A 161 -3.53 4.00 -5.24
CA ALA A 161 -2.69 4.94 -4.48
C ALA A 161 -1.88 5.88 -5.38
N ASP A 162 -1.55 5.44 -6.60
CA ASP A 162 -0.79 6.23 -7.58
C ASP A 162 -1.58 7.46 -8.06
N THR A 163 -2.88 7.32 -8.37
CA THR A 163 -3.74 8.45 -8.76
C THR A 163 -3.83 9.49 -7.64
N LEU A 164 -3.97 9.06 -6.38
CA LEU A 164 -3.93 9.99 -5.25
C LEU A 164 -2.57 10.69 -5.14
N ALA A 165 -1.48 9.98 -5.39
CA ALA A 165 -0.13 10.53 -5.34
C ALA A 165 0.17 11.53 -6.47
N GLU A 166 -0.51 11.44 -7.62
CA GLU A 166 -0.43 12.42 -8.71
C GLU A 166 -1.15 13.73 -8.37
N LEU A 167 -2.26 13.65 -7.63
CA LEU A 167 -3.04 14.80 -7.19
C LEU A 167 -2.46 15.47 -5.93
N SER A 168 -1.72 14.71 -5.12
CA SER A 168 -1.12 15.18 -3.88
C SER A 168 -0.05 16.25 -4.10
N ARG A 169 -0.22 17.41 -3.46
CA ARG A 169 0.76 18.51 -3.45
C ARG A 169 1.45 18.60 -2.09
N LYS A 170 2.77 18.81 -2.11
CA LYS A 170 3.57 18.95 -0.88
C LYS A 170 3.24 20.24 -0.13
N GLU A 171 2.99 21.32 -0.86
CA GLU A 171 2.59 22.61 -0.30
C GLU A 171 1.07 22.64 -0.15
N GLN A 172 0.62 22.49 1.09
CA GLN A 172 -0.79 22.22 1.40
C GLN A 172 -1.60 23.48 1.71
N TYR A 173 -0.97 24.50 2.28
CA TYR A 173 -1.68 25.66 2.86
C TYR A 173 -1.35 26.98 2.17
N PHE A 174 -0.11 27.14 1.72
CA PHE A 174 0.34 28.35 1.05
C PHE A 174 1.12 27.95 -0.21
N PRO A 175 0.89 28.63 -1.35
CA PRO A 175 1.62 28.40 -2.59
C PRO A 175 3.01 29.04 -2.60
#